data_AF-A0A7J2U122-F1
#
_entry.id   AF-A0A7J2U122-F1
#
_cell.length_a   1.000
_cell.length_b   1.000
_cell.length_c   1.000
_cell.angle_alpha   90.00
_cell.angle_beta   90.00
_cell.angle_gamma   90.00
#
_symmetry.space_group_name_H-M   'P 1'
#
loop_
_entity.id
_entity.type
_entity.pdbx_description
1 polymer ?
#
loop_
_entity_poly.entity_id
_entity_poly.type
_entity_poly.pdbx_seq_one_letter_code
_entity_poly.pdbx_strand_id
1 'polypeptide(L)'
;MREWFYCLIETKGNFYINVGIRNNRIFVQPIFSISMKKEDAEILKEIKREIGAGEIRIGRNTLFVVRGIRNLKKFLEKINEEKFITSKKRDFLLWKEAVELVMDYKHLTKDGFLRICEIRDKINLKKKRKNYKDKSFFEKLLDKMDIRFEDEEKRKRISSSLRVTYNMR
;
A
#
# COMPACT_ATOMS: atom_id res chain seq x y z
N MET A 1 -16.22 3.78 13.57
CA MET A 1 -16.32 3.39 12.14
C MET A 1 -17.47 2.42 12.02
N ARG A 2 -18.38 2.65 11.06
CA ARG A 2 -19.63 1.88 10.98
C ARG A 2 -19.36 0.42 10.57
N GLU A 3 -20.17 -0.52 11.05
CA GLU A 3 -19.93 -1.95 10.81
C GLU A 3 -20.04 -2.35 9.33
N TRP A 4 -20.97 -1.74 8.59
CA TRP A 4 -21.15 -2.01 7.16
C TRP A 4 -19.88 -1.70 6.34
N PHE A 5 -19.00 -0.82 6.82
CA PHE A 5 -17.74 -0.53 6.15
C PHE A 5 -16.81 -1.75 6.15
N TYR A 6 -16.75 -2.50 7.25
CA TYR A 6 -15.98 -3.75 7.30
C TYR A 6 -16.56 -4.78 6.34
N CYS A 7 -17.89 -4.92 6.24
CA CYS A 7 -18.52 -5.77 5.24
C CYS A 7 -18.13 -5.38 3.81
N LEU A 8 -18.01 -4.08 3.53
CA LEU A 8 -17.60 -3.58 2.22
C LEU A 8 -16.11 -3.84 1.94
N ILE A 9 -15.22 -3.69 2.93
CA ILE A 9 -13.81 -4.08 2.79
C ILE A 9 -13.72 -5.59 2.53
N GLU A 10 -14.45 -6.39 3.31
CA GLU A 10 -14.44 -7.84 3.22
C GLU A 10 -14.86 -8.35 1.84
N THR A 11 -15.81 -7.67 1.20
CA THR A 11 -16.36 -8.07 -0.11
C THR A 11 -15.67 -7.41 -1.30
N LYS A 12 -15.36 -6.11 -1.24
CA LYS A 12 -14.85 -5.30 -2.36
C LYS A 12 -13.48 -4.65 -2.11
N GLY A 13 -12.96 -4.73 -0.89
CA GLY A 13 -11.66 -4.20 -0.52
C GLY A 13 -10.53 -5.02 -1.14
N ASN A 14 -9.53 -4.30 -1.66
CA ASN A 14 -8.37 -4.87 -2.29
C ASN A 14 -7.09 -4.28 -1.66
N PHE A 15 -6.36 -5.14 -0.96
CA PHE A 15 -5.02 -4.87 -0.42
C PHE A 15 -3.98 -5.38 -1.40
N TYR A 16 -3.09 -4.51 -1.87
CA TYR A 16 -2.00 -4.93 -2.75
C TYR A 16 -0.77 -4.05 -2.58
N ILE A 17 0.37 -4.57 -3.04
CA ILE A 17 1.66 -3.89 -2.94
C ILE A 17 2.29 -3.89 -4.32
N ASN A 18 2.56 -2.71 -4.84
CA ASN A 18 3.38 -2.56 -6.04
C ASN A 18 4.85 -2.53 -5.62
N VAL A 19 5.68 -3.35 -6.27
CA VAL A 19 7.14 -3.27 -6.14
C VAL A 19 7.80 -3.24 -7.51
N GLY A 20 8.97 -2.63 -7.59
CA GLY A 20 9.76 -2.60 -8.81
C GLY A 20 11.10 -1.92 -8.61
N ILE A 21 11.92 -1.95 -9.65
CA ILE A 21 13.19 -1.22 -9.72
C ILE A 21 13.13 -0.36 -10.98
N ARG A 22 13.44 0.93 -10.85
CA ARG A 22 13.49 1.90 -11.95
C ARG A 22 14.70 2.79 -11.75
N ASN A 23 15.55 2.93 -12.79
CA ASN A 23 16.78 3.72 -12.74
C ASN A 23 17.65 3.36 -11.52
N ASN A 24 17.89 2.07 -11.30
CA ASN A 24 18.64 1.49 -10.16
C ASN A 24 18.11 1.86 -8.77
N ARG A 25 16.90 2.39 -8.67
CA ARG A 25 16.20 2.64 -7.41
C ARG A 25 15.05 1.69 -7.23
N ILE A 26 14.93 1.12 -6.05
CA ILE A 26 13.76 0.36 -5.65
C ILE A 26 12.55 1.27 -5.47
N PHE A 27 11.37 0.70 -5.71
CA PHE A 27 10.10 1.34 -5.48
C PHE A 27 9.19 0.33 -4.80
N VAL A 28 8.55 0.78 -3.72
CA VAL A 28 7.58 0.01 -2.94
C VAL A 28 6.39 0.92 -2.66
N GLN A 29 5.18 0.45 -2.99
CA GLN A 29 3.95 1.19 -2.76
C GLN A 29 2.83 0.24 -2.32
N PRO A 30 2.57 0.13 -1.01
CA PRO A 30 1.35 -0.46 -0.49
C PRO A 30 0.15 0.42 -0.87
N ILE A 31 -0.93 -0.21 -1.33
CA ILE A 31 -2.16 0.45 -1.76
C ILE A 31 -3.36 -0.34 -1.25
N PHE A 32 -4.34 0.38 -0.71
CA PHE A 32 -5.67 -0.13 -0.47
C PHE A 32 -6.65 0.51 -1.47
N SER A 33 -7.61 -0.26 -1.96
CA SER A 33 -8.65 0.27 -2.84
C SER A 33 -9.99 -0.44 -2.69
N ILE A 34 -11.08 0.28 -2.95
CA ILE A 34 -12.43 -0.26 -3.16
C ILE A 34 -12.92 0.25 -4.52
N SER A 35 -13.43 -0.64 -5.36
CA SER A 35 -14.08 -0.28 -6.63
C SER A 35 -15.58 -0.50 -6.54
N MET A 36 -16.35 0.48 -7.01
CA MET A 36 -17.81 0.42 -7.08
C MET A 36 -18.34 0.98 -8.40
N LYS A 37 -19.61 0.72 -8.70
CA LYS A 37 -20.28 1.36 -9.84
C LYS A 37 -20.42 2.86 -9.56
N LYS A 38 -20.68 3.66 -10.61
CA LYS A 38 -20.72 5.12 -10.48
C LYS A 38 -21.88 5.60 -9.62
N GLU A 39 -22.99 4.90 -9.71
CA GLU A 39 -24.25 5.19 -9.02
C GLU A 39 -24.07 5.07 -7.49
N ASP A 40 -23.13 4.24 -7.05
CA ASP A 40 -22.82 4.00 -5.63
C ASP A 40 -21.68 4.89 -5.11
N ALA A 41 -21.26 5.92 -5.84
CA ALA A 41 -20.09 6.73 -5.49
C ALA A 41 -20.21 7.44 -4.13
N GLU A 42 -21.43 7.71 -3.67
CA GLU A 42 -21.68 8.36 -2.37
C GLU A 42 -21.17 7.52 -1.20
N ILE A 43 -21.24 6.19 -1.30
CA ILE A 43 -20.69 5.27 -0.30
C ILE A 43 -19.17 5.47 -0.18
N LEU A 44 -18.47 5.64 -1.30
CA LEU A 44 -17.03 5.91 -1.30
C LEU A 44 -16.68 7.28 -0.71
N LYS A 45 -17.55 8.28 -0.86
CA LYS A 45 -17.38 9.60 -0.21
C LYS A 45 -17.52 9.50 1.30
N GLU A 46 -18.51 8.73 1.79
CA GLU A 46 -18.68 8.48 3.23
C GLU A 46 -17.46 7.76 3.83
N ILE A 47 -16.95 6.74 3.14
CA ILE A 47 -15.72 6.04 3.55
C ILE A 47 -14.53 7.00 3.65
N LYS A 48 -14.34 7.84 2.62
CA LYS A 48 -13.27 8.85 2.62
C LYS A 48 -13.41 9.81 3.80
N ARG A 49 -14.63 10.22 4.14
CA ARG A 49 -14.95 11.10 5.28
C ARG A 49 -14.66 10.42 6.63
N GLU A 50 -15.07 9.17 6.82
CA GLU A 50 -14.79 8.42 8.06
C GLU A 50 -13.29 8.15 8.27
N ILE A 51 -12.56 7.82 7.20
CA ILE A 51 -11.11 7.60 7.27
C ILE A 51 -10.34 8.92 7.41
N GLY A 52 -10.85 10.01 6.82
CA GLY A 52 -10.15 11.30 6.76
C GLY A 52 -8.91 11.28 5.85
N ALA A 53 -8.84 10.31 4.93
CA ALA A 53 -7.75 10.12 3.98
C ALA A 53 -8.20 9.38 2.72
N GLY A 54 -7.37 9.44 1.68
CA GLY A 54 -7.60 8.75 0.40
C GLY A 54 -8.16 9.64 -0.71
N GLU A 55 -8.12 9.11 -1.93
CA GLU A 55 -8.55 9.76 -3.16
C GLU A 55 -9.73 8.99 -3.76
N ILE A 56 -10.69 9.71 -4.36
CA ILE A 56 -11.74 9.10 -5.18
C ILE A 56 -11.40 9.39 -6.63
N ARG A 57 -11.41 8.35 -7.46
CA ARG A 57 -11.15 8.43 -8.90
C ARG A 57 -12.36 7.94 -9.66
N ILE A 58 -12.81 8.75 -10.62
CA ILE A 58 -13.96 8.44 -11.45
C ILE A 58 -13.42 8.01 -12.82
N GLY A 59 -13.73 6.77 -13.21
CA GLY A 59 -13.37 6.19 -14.51
C GLY A 59 -14.57 5.47 -15.12
N ARG A 60 -14.39 4.22 -15.59
CA ARG A 60 -15.53 3.33 -15.88
C ARG A 60 -16.29 2.98 -14.60
N ASN A 61 -15.54 2.66 -13.56
CA ASN A 61 -16.01 2.50 -12.18
C ASN A 61 -15.50 3.68 -11.33
N THR A 62 -16.08 3.86 -10.15
CA THR A 62 -15.54 4.78 -9.14
C THR A 62 -14.66 4.00 -8.18
N LEU A 63 -13.44 4.48 -7.95
CA LEU A 63 -12.46 3.87 -7.05
C LEU A 63 -12.15 4.78 -5.89
N PHE A 64 -12.26 4.26 -4.67
CA PHE A 64 -11.60 4.84 -3.51
C PHE A 64 -10.22 4.21 -3.37
N VAL A 65 -9.17 5.04 -3.25
CA VAL A 65 -7.77 4.60 -3.20
C VAL A 65 -7.05 5.27 -2.03
N VAL A 66 -6.43 4.47 -1.18
CA VAL A 66 -5.53 4.93 -0.11
C VAL A 66 -4.11 4.53 -0.49
N ARG A 67 -3.25 5.54 -0.69
CA ARG A 67 -1.84 5.38 -1.04
C ARG A 67 -1.01 6.47 -0.40
N GLY A 68 0.28 6.21 -0.25
CA GLY A 68 1.24 7.14 0.33
C GLY A 68 1.20 7.13 1.86
N ILE A 69 2.38 7.28 2.46
CA ILE A 69 2.61 7.03 3.90
C ILE A 69 1.63 7.78 4.81
N ARG A 70 1.37 9.07 4.53
CA ARG A 70 0.44 9.88 5.34
C ARG A 70 -0.99 9.33 5.35
N ASN A 71 -1.51 8.93 4.20
CA ASN A 71 -2.87 8.41 4.10
C ASN A 71 -2.96 6.98 4.65
N LEU A 72 -1.92 6.17 4.42
CA LEU A 72 -1.84 4.81 4.96
C LEU A 72 -1.81 4.81 6.49
N LYS A 73 -1.05 5.73 7.11
CA LYS A 73 -1.03 5.92 8.56
C LYS A 73 -2.43 6.22 9.11
N LYS A 74 -3.12 7.21 8.55
CA LYS A 74 -4.51 7.55 8.93
C LYS A 74 -5.47 6.38 8.74
N PHE A 75 -5.30 5.60 7.68
CA PHE A 75 -6.09 4.41 7.45
C PHE A 75 -5.88 3.37 8.55
N LEU A 76 -4.62 3.06 8.90
CA LEU A 76 -4.31 2.11 9.97
C LEU A 76 -4.81 2.58 11.34
N GLU A 77 -4.80 3.88 11.62
CA GLU A 77 -5.36 4.46 12.86
C GLU A 77 -6.88 4.29 12.99
N LYS A 78 -7.61 4.15 11.87
CA LYS A 78 -9.07 4.05 11.85
C LYS A 78 -9.59 2.64 11.72
N ILE A 79 -8.80 1.73 11.15
CA ILE A 79 -9.18 0.33 10.94
C ILE A 79 -8.93 -0.47 12.22
N ASN A 80 -9.86 -1.36 12.55
CA ASN A 80 -9.72 -2.32 13.63
C ASN A 80 -9.64 -3.72 13.02
N GLU A 81 -8.51 -4.39 13.18
CA GLU A 81 -8.26 -5.71 12.61
C GLU A 81 -9.11 -6.83 13.22
N GLU A 82 -9.62 -6.64 14.43
CA GLU A 82 -10.53 -7.59 15.10
C GLU A 82 -11.93 -7.61 14.50
N LYS A 83 -12.28 -6.62 13.68
CA LYS A 83 -13.56 -6.58 12.96
C LYS A 83 -13.54 -7.34 11.63
N PHE A 84 -12.39 -7.87 11.19
CA PHE A 84 -12.31 -8.74 10.02
C PHE A 84 -12.64 -10.18 10.39
N ILE A 85 -13.46 -10.83 9.57
CA ILE A 85 -14.02 -12.16 9.82
C ILE A 85 -13.55 -13.16 8.76
N THR A 86 -13.24 -12.71 7.53
CA THR A 86 -12.87 -13.62 6.45
C THR A 86 -11.36 -13.81 6.33
N SER A 87 -10.94 -14.61 5.34
CA SER A 87 -9.53 -14.74 4.94
C SER A 87 -8.86 -13.40 4.58
N LYS A 88 -9.64 -12.33 4.38
CA LYS A 88 -9.11 -10.97 4.22
C LYS A 88 -8.42 -10.43 5.46
N LYS A 89 -8.73 -10.93 6.67
CA LYS A 89 -7.97 -10.58 7.89
C LYS A 89 -6.49 -10.87 7.69
N ARG A 90 -6.16 -12.06 7.16
CA ARG A 90 -4.77 -12.45 6.85
C ARG A 90 -4.12 -11.53 5.82
N ASP A 91 -4.83 -11.23 4.73
CA ASP A 91 -4.31 -10.33 3.69
C ASP A 91 -4.10 -8.90 4.24
N PHE A 92 -4.99 -8.42 5.12
CA PHE A 92 -4.85 -7.14 5.81
C PHE A 92 -3.62 -7.13 6.73
N LEU A 93 -3.44 -8.16 7.57
CA LEU A 93 -2.31 -8.22 8.51
C LEU A 93 -0.96 -8.25 7.79
N LEU A 94 -0.85 -9.06 6.74
CA LEU A 94 0.32 -9.09 5.86
C LEU A 94 0.56 -7.73 5.20
N TRP A 95 -0.49 -7.10 4.67
CA TRP A 95 -0.39 -5.79 4.04
C TRP A 95 -0.01 -4.70 5.05
N LYS A 96 -0.54 -4.74 6.27
CA LYS A 96 -0.21 -3.84 7.38
C LYS A 96 1.27 -3.94 7.74
N GLU A 97 1.81 -5.15 7.85
CA GLU A 97 3.25 -5.37 8.06
C GLU A 97 4.09 -4.67 6.99
N ALA A 98 3.72 -4.80 5.71
CA ALA A 98 4.43 -4.10 4.64
C ALA A 98 4.29 -2.58 4.71
N VAL A 99 3.15 -2.05 5.16
CA VAL A 99 2.96 -0.60 5.38
C VAL A 99 3.90 -0.13 6.50
N GLU A 100 3.99 -0.87 7.60
CA GLU A 100 4.86 -0.55 8.74
C GLU A 100 6.35 -0.58 8.33
N LEU A 101 6.79 -1.59 7.57
CA LEU A 101 8.15 -1.63 6.99
C LEU A 101 8.45 -0.42 6.07
N VAL A 102 7.43 0.11 5.40
CA VAL A 102 7.60 1.33 4.58
C VAL A 102 7.64 2.58 5.46
N MET A 103 6.82 2.65 6.51
CA MET A 103 6.79 3.74 7.48
C MET A 103 8.11 3.86 8.27
N ASP A 104 8.70 2.73 8.62
CA ASP A 104 9.99 2.62 9.30
C ASP A 104 11.19 2.74 8.35
N TYR A 105 10.95 3.06 7.07
CA TYR A 105 11.99 3.12 6.03
C TYR A 105 12.79 1.83 5.79
N LYS A 106 12.49 0.71 6.47
CA LYS A 106 13.16 -0.59 6.34
C LYS A 106 13.17 -1.13 4.91
N HIS A 107 12.17 -0.78 4.11
CA HIS A 107 12.14 -1.08 2.67
C HIS A 107 13.35 -0.55 1.89
N LEU A 108 14.12 0.41 2.44
CA LEU A 108 15.37 0.92 1.88
C LEU A 108 16.56 -0.01 2.08
N THR A 109 16.38 -1.20 2.64
CA THR A 109 17.42 -2.24 2.75
C THR A 109 17.09 -3.41 1.85
N LYS A 110 18.09 -4.21 1.48
CA LYS A 110 17.88 -5.45 0.71
C LYS A 110 16.89 -6.38 1.42
N ASP A 111 17.11 -6.61 2.70
CA ASP A 111 16.29 -7.52 3.50
C ASP A 111 14.86 -7.01 3.66
N GLY A 112 14.70 -5.72 3.97
CA GLY A 112 13.37 -5.12 4.10
C GLY A 112 12.60 -5.11 2.77
N PHE A 113 13.26 -4.84 1.65
CA PHE A 113 12.64 -4.95 0.33
C PHE A 113 12.24 -6.39 0.00
N LEU A 114 13.12 -7.37 0.23
CA LEU A 114 12.84 -8.78 -0.02
C LEU A 114 11.72 -9.32 0.89
N ARG A 115 11.63 -8.84 2.14
CA ARG A 115 10.51 -9.15 3.03
C ARG A 115 9.19 -8.64 2.47
N ILE A 116 9.16 -7.42 1.93
CA ILE A 116 7.95 -6.89 1.30
C ILE A 116 7.57 -7.66 0.04
N CYS A 117 8.55 -8.10 -0.76
CA CYS A 117 8.30 -8.99 -1.89
C CYS A 117 7.67 -10.31 -1.43
N GLU A 118 8.19 -10.93 -0.37
CA GLU A 118 7.63 -12.15 0.23
C GLU A 118 6.19 -11.95 0.70
N ILE A 119 5.91 -10.86 1.42
CA ILE A 119 4.57 -10.49 1.87
C ILE A 119 3.62 -10.37 0.67
N ARG A 120 4.03 -9.64 -0.38
CA ARG A 120 3.23 -9.44 -1.60
C ARG A 120 2.98 -10.76 -2.34
N ASP A 121 3.92 -11.69 -2.31
CA ASP A 121 3.76 -13.01 -2.91
C ASP A 121 2.70 -13.83 -2.15
N LYS A 122 2.61 -13.67 -0.82
CA LYS A 122 1.63 -14.33 0.07
C LYS A 122 0.24 -13.67 0.07
N ILE A 123 0.15 -12.36 -0.14
CA ILE A 123 -1.15 -11.65 -0.24
C ILE A 123 -1.91 -12.12 -1.49
N ASN A 124 -3.23 -12.30 -1.36
CA ASN A 124 -4.10 -12.70 -2.46
C ASN A 124 -3.54 -13.94 -3.19
N LEU A 125 -3.46 -15.09 -2.51
CA LEU A 125 -2.94 -16.39 -2.99
C LEU A 125 -3.56 -16.96 -4.29
N LYS A 126 -4.39 -16.18 -4.99
CA LYS A 126 -4.94 -16.52 -6.30
C LYS A 126 -3.81 -16.62 -7.35
N LYS A 127 -4.12 -17.29 -8.46
CA LYS A 127 -3.22 -17.48 -9.60
C LYS A 127 -2.57 -16.15 -10.00
N LYS A 128 -1.24 -16.08 -9.85
CA LYS A 128 -0.48 -14.89 -10.24
C LYS A 128 -0.51 -14.73 -11.76
N ARG A 129 -0.33 -13.51 -12.25
CA ARG A 129 -0.30 -13.21 -13.69
C ARG A 129 0.91 -13.88 -14.34
N LYS A 130 0.83 -14.18 -15.65
CA LYS A 130 1.88 -14.86 -16.42
C LYS A 130 3.29 -14.26 -16.25
N ASN A 131 3.39 -12.94 -16.08
CA ASN A 131 4.65 -12.21 -15.95
C ASN A 131 4.86 -11.64 -14.53
N TYR A 132 4.37 -12.33 -13.51
CA TYR A 132 4.58 -11.92 -12.12
C TYR A 132 6.05 -12.09 -11.72
N LYS A 133 6.65 -11.01 -11.23
CA LYS A 133 8.02 -10.98 -10.70
C LYS A 133 7.95 -11.25 -9.21
N ASP A 134 8.20 -12.47 -8.75
CA ASP A 134 8.18 -12.89 -7.35
C ASP A 134 9.44 -12.43 -6.57
N LYS A 135 9.53 -12.78 -5.29
CA LYS A 135 10.72 -12.52 -4.45
C LYS A 135 11.97 -13.09 -5.10
N SER A 136 11.94 -14.33 -5.57
CA SER A 136 13.09 -15.02 -6.15
C SER A 136 13.64 -14.31 -7.40
N PHE A 137 12.76 -13.73 -8.22
CA PHE A 137 13.15 -12.86 -9.33
C PHE A 137 13.91 -11.63 -8.84
N PHE A 138 13.39 -10.94 -7.82
CA PHE A 138 14.03 -9.74 -7.30
C PHE A 138 15.34 -10.03 -6.57
N GLU A 139 15.43 -11.13 -5.84
CA GLU A 139 16.66 -11.58 -5.18
C GLU A 139 17.78 -11.77 -6.19
N LYS A 140 17.54 -12.55 -7.26
CA LYS A 140 18.49 -12.73 -8.38
C LYS A 140 18.85 -11.42 -9.09
N LEU A 141 17.93 -10.48 -9.17
CA LEU A 141 18.16 -9.19 -9.80
C LEU A 141 19.05 -8.28 -8.94
N LEU A 142 18.85 -8.30 -7.61
CA LEU A 142 19.63 -7.54 -6.64
C LEU A 142 21.07 -8.06 -6.53
N ASP A 143 21.30 -9.35 -6.76
CA ASP A 143 22.64 -9.92 -6.77
C ASP A 143 23.44 -9.57 -8.04
N LYS A 144 22.74 -9.22 -9.14
CA LYS A 144 23.34 -8.95 -10.45
C LYS A 144 23.51 -7.46 -10.76
N MET A 145 22.76 -6.58 -10.10
CA MET A 145 22.78 -5.15 -10.36
C MET A 145 23.30 -4.39 -9.15
N ASP A 146 24.12 -3.36 -9.40
CA ASP A 146 24.44 -2.34 -8.40
C ASP A 146 23.20 -1.47 -8.13
N ILE A 147 22.33 -1.97 -7.25
CA ILE A 147 21.10 -1.29 -6.83
C ILE A 147 21.41 -0.45 -5.62
N ARG A 148 21.14 0.85 -5.74
CA ARG A 148 21.39 1.81 -4.67
C ARG A 148 20.23 1.79 -3.69
N PHE A 149 20.49 1.22 -2.54
CA PHE A 149 19.68 1.40 -1.35
C PHE A 149 19.97 2.81 -0.80
N GLU A 150 18.94 3.66 -0.75
CA GLU A 150 19.10 5.03 -0.25
C GLU A 150 19.18 5.03 1.27
N ASP A 151 20.07 5.84 1.83
CA ASP A 151 20.14 6.04 3.28
C ASP A 151 18.84 6.67 3.81
N GLU A 152 18.31 6.08 4.89
CA GLU A 152 17.12 6.55 5.60
C GLU A 152 17.23 8.04 5.97
N GLU A 153 18.40 8.51 6.43
CA GLU A 153 18.61 9.90 6.80
C GLU A 153 18.45 10.86 5.62
N LYS A 154 19.01 10.49 4.46
CA LYS A 154 18.94 11.31 3.25
C LYS A 154 17.49 11.47 2.80
N ARG A 155 16.68 10.41 2.92
CA ARG A 155 15.27 10.42 2.53
C ARG A 155 14.38 11.16 3.52
N LYS A 156 14.68 11.09 4.83
CA LYS A 156 14.06 11.94 5.85
C LYS A 156 14.33 13.42 5.57
N ARG A 157 15.58 13.79 5.24
CA ARG A 157 15.95 15.17 4.86
C ARG A 157 15.18 15.66 3.64
N ILE A 158 15.12 14.88 2.55
CA ILE A 158 14.34 15.22 1.35
C ILE A 158 12.84 15.35 1.67
N SER A 159 12.27 14.44 2.47
CA SER A 159 10.86 14.52 2.87
C SER A 159 10.57 15.75 3.74
N SER A 160 11.51 16.17 4.59
CA SER A 160 11.38 17.35 5.42
C SER A 160 11.54 18.66 4.63
N SER A 161 12.50 18.74 3.69
CA SER A 161 12.69 19.93 2.85
C SER A 161 11.54 20.14 1.88
N LEU A 162 10.95 19.05 1.35
CA LEU A 162 9.73 19.11 0.53
C LEU A 162 8.49 19.55 1.34
N ARG A 163 8.47 19.36 2.67
CA ARG A 163 7.38 19.89 3.52
C ARG A 163 7.45 21.39 3.68
N VAL A 164 8.66 21.96 3.77
CA VAL A 164 8.88 23.40 3.91
C VAL A 164 8.44 24.14 2.64
N THR A 165 8.75 23.61 1.46
CA THR A 165 8.40 24.26 0.18
C THR A 165 6.91 24.18 -0.16
N TYR A 166 6.20 23.13 0.27
CA TYR A 166 4.75 22.99 0.03
C TYR A 166 3.88 23.77 1.01
N ASN A 167 4.41 24.21 2.16
CA ASN A 167 3.69 25.05 3.12
C ASN A 167 3.80 26.56 2.81
N MET A 168 4.49 26.95 1.73
CA MET A 168 4.62 28.35 1.28
C MET A 168 3.65 28.73 0.15
N ARG A 169 2.51 28.05 0.01
CA ARG A 169 1.48 28.41 -0.99
C ARG A 169 0.09 28.36 -0.40
#